data_AF-A0A061QIY1-F1
#
_entry.id   AF-A0A061QIY1-F1
#
_cell.length_a   1.000
_cell.length_b   1.000
_cell.length_c   1.000
_cell.angle_alpha   90.00
_cell.angle_beta   90.00
_cell.angle_gamma   90.00
#
_symmetry.space_group_name_H-M   'P 1'
#
loop_
_entity.id
_entity.type
_entity.pdbx_description
1 polymer ?
#
loop_
_entity_poly.entity_id
_entity_poly.type
_entity_poly.pdbx_seq_one_letter_code
_entity_poly.pdbx_strand_id
1 'polypeptide(L)'
;LSGEPWDNMGSRKFLWDLSRKEDTVAPLQHLRITDVVEMGDLGHLHSGLFLHRQRDYASQLVGAFKEAAGAGISVREASESNPGIPPSSLMSFLRYNSSIRGVVLAEYDEAISQPFYHSHLDSVDGSLFGDRPEPLNTSALAEVAAVTARALHFIAVSTEVAPLEVDMARMRDLISQLTGCLLKRDPGLSCPLVTDLITVTASYNPLPHYLHIIRRLTADPQDPNPGVKRNIERFVWNFLANATGSNTTKRCDLTESKDVCKEWQVCVGWQYYPEDRKGWCYNASVNYVPSHSTRLKCEGCSYSDFKGRWVVTDEDTGVAFGDWPQDPVWTESDWQTGIPKMRLYQQETWQTELSTLAAGCIVTLVTAVAVRVSRRVFEKHAKRQ
;
A
#
# COMPACT_ATOMS: atom_id res chain seq x y z
N LEU A 1 -8.49 3.00 -1.32
CA LEU A 1 -8.06 1.67 -1.84
C LEU A 1 -6.60 1.75 -2.28
N SER A 2 -5.87 0.63 -2.41
CA SER A 2 -4.50 0.65 -2.94
C SER A 2 -4.55 0.96 -4.44
N GLY A 3 -3.90 2.03 -4.92
CA GLY A 3 -3.90 2.37 -6.36
C GLY A 3 -4.54 3.69 -6.72
N GLU A 4 -5.20 4.38 -5.79
CA GLU A 4 -6.01 5.55 -6.16
C GLU A 4 -5.22 6.72 -6.79
N PRO A 5 -4.01 7.08 -6.30
CA PRO A 5 -3.19 8.10 -6.96
C PRO A 5 -2.73 7.74 -8.39
N TRP A 6 -2.88 6.48 -8.81
CA TRP A 6 -2.56 5.99 -10.15
C TRP A 6 -3.85 5.78 -10.95
N ASP A 7 -4.62 6.86 -11.12
CA ASP A 7 -5.88 6.90 -11.87
C ASP A 7 -6.94 5.91 -11.35
N ASN A 8 -7.13 5.86 -10.03
CA ASN A 8 -8.13 5.01 -9.39
C ASN A 8 -7.90 3.50 -9.62
N MET A 9 -6.67 3.07 -9.90
CA MET A 9 -6.32 1.69 -10.26
C MET A 9 -6.93 0.64 -9.31
N GLY A 10 -6.99 0.92 -8.00
CA GLY A 10 -7.57 0.02 -7.01
C GLY A 10 -9.07 -0.15 -7.14
N SER A 11 -9.81 0.96 -7.07
CA SER A 11 -11.27 0.95 -7.20
C SER A 11 -11.72 0.44 -8.56
N ARG A 12 -11.01 0.79 -9.65
CA ARG A 12 -11.28 0.26 -11.00
C ARG A 12 -11.11 -1.25 -11.06
N LYS A 13 -9.98 -1.78 -10.56
CA LYS A 13 -9.70 -3.21 -10.56
C LYS A 13 -10.69 -4.01 -9.70
N PHE A 14 -11.03 -3.49 -8.52
CA PHE A 14 -12.01 -4.11 -7.63
C PHE A 14 -13.39 -4.25 -8.29
N LEU A 15 -13.89 -3.16 -8.89
CA LEU A 15 -15.17 -3.17 -9.58
C LEU A 15 -15.14 -4.07 -10.83
N TRP A 16 -13.97 -4.22 -11.46
CA TRP A 16 -13.81 -5.03 -12.67
C TRP A 16 -13.94 -6.49 -12.32
N ASP A 17 -13.23 -6.91 -11.28
CA ASP A 17 -13.33 -8.25 -10.71
C ASP A 17 -14.77 -8.56 -10.30
N LEU A 18 -15.47 -7.58 -9.71
CA LEU A 18 -16.87 -7.74 -9.31
C LEU A 18 -17.79 -7.96 -10.52
N SER A 19 -17.60 -7.17 -11.58
CA SER A 19 -18.39 -7.30 -12.81
C SER A 19 -18.19 -8.64 -13.51
N ARG A 20 -16.97 -9.20 -13.40
CA ARG A 20 -16.56 -10.47 -14.01
C ARG A 20 -16.74 -11.69 -13.13
N LYS A 21 -17.08 -11.49 -11.85
CA LYS A 21 -17.21 -12.56 -10.86
C LYS A 21 -15.91 -13.35 -10.70
N GLU A 22 -14.79 -12.63 -10.59
CA GLU A 22 -13.48 -13.24 -10.31
C GLU A 22 -13.44 -13.81 -8.88
N ASP A 23 -12.56 -14.80 -8.66
CA ASP A 23 -12.41 -15.50 -7.36
C ASP A 23 -11.97 -14.54 -6.24
N THR A 24 -11.20 -13.50 -6.58
CA THR A 24 -10.73 -12.45 -5.66
C THR A 24 -11.87 -11.67 -5.00
N VAL A 25 -13.08 -11.72 -5.56
CA VAL A 25 -14.27 -11.04 -5.05
C VAL A 25 -15.47 -11.97 -4.90
N ALA A 26 -15.26 -13.29 -4.97
CA ALA A 26 -16.29 -14.32 -4.75
C ALA A 26 -17.24 -14.03 -3.58
N PRO A 27 -16.77 -13.59 -2.38
CA PRO A 27 -17.64 -13.17 -1.28
C PRO A 27 -18.74 -12.17 -1.60
N LEU A 28 -18.47 -11.26 -2.53
CA LEU A 28 -19.29 -10.09 -2.80
C LEU A 28 -20.19 -10.27 -4.02
N GLN A 29 -20.06 -11.37 -4.77
CA GLN A 29 -20.76 -11.58 -6.04
C GLN A 29 -22.30 -11.63 -5.90
N HIS A 30 -22.80 -11.92 -4.70
CA HIS A 30 -24.23 -11.96 -4.40
C HIS A 30 -24.75 -10.67 -3.75
N LEU A 31 -23.86 -9.74 -3.43
CA LEU A 31 -24.18 -8.49 -2.76
C LEU A 31 -24.34 -7.36 -3.77
N ARG A 32 -25.26 -6.45 -3.48
CA ARG A 32 -25.42 -5.20 -4.23
C ARG A 32 -24.85 -4.07 -3.41
N ILE A 33 -23.95 -3.30 -4.01
CA ILE A 33 -23.42 -2.08 -3.41
C ILE A 33 -24.48 -1.00 -3.61
N THR A 34 -25.09 -0.54 -2.53
CA THR A 34 -26.11 0.54 -2.54
C THR A 34 -25.55 1.84 -1.99
N ASP A 35 -24.63 1.74 -1.04
CA ASP A 35 -24.08 2.85 -0.28
C ASP A 35 -22.57 2.74 -0.21
N VAL A 36 -21.87 3.86 -0.39
CA VAL A 36 -20.42 3.96 -0.29
C VAL A 36 -20.07 5.12 0.63
N VAL A 37 -19.35 4.80 1.71
CA VAL A 37 -18.78 5.79 2.63
C VAL A 37 -17.27 5.72 2.47
N GLU A 38 -16.66 6.84 2.10
CA GLU A 38 -15.21 6.93 1.91
C GLU A 38 -14.59 7.91 2.89
N MET A 39 -13.48 7.51 3.50
CA MET A 39 -12.62 8.39 4.27
C MET A 39 -11.57 9.00 3.34
N GLY A 40 -11.65 10.31 3.12
CA GLY A 40 -10.70 11.09 2.34
C GLY A 40 -9.54 11.59 3.19
N ASP A 41 -9.16 12.86 2.99
CA ASP A 41 -8.10 13.50 3.76
C ASP A 41 -8.57 13.79 5.20
N LEU A 42 -7.91 13.14 6.16
CA LEU A 42 -8.23 13.20 7.58
C LEU A 42 -6.92 13.09 8.37
N GLY A 43 -6.59 14.13 9.14
CA GLY A 43 -5.42 14.06 10.02
C GLY A 43 -5.37 15.15 11.08
N HIS A 44 -5.75 16.37 10.73
CA HIS A 44 -5.64 17.56 11.57
C HIS A 44 -7.00 18.02 12.11
N LEU A 45 -8.06 17.95 11.28
CA LEU A 45 -9.46 18.15 11.65
C LEU A 45 -9.76 19.48 12.38
N HIS A 46 -9.06 20.57 12.04
CA HIS A 46 -9.22 21.88 12.70
C HIS A 46 -10.65 22.43 12.67
N SER A 47 -11.32 22.25 11.53
CA SER A 47 -12.65 22.79 11.26
C SER A 47 -13.78 21.76 11.47
N GLY A 48 -13.42 20.55 11.91
CA GLY A 48 -14.32 19.41 12.00
C GLY A 48 -14.34 18.57 10.73
N LEU A 49 -15.43 17.80 10.56
CA LEU A 49 -15.64 16.84 9.49
C LEU A 49 -16.67 17.37 8.49
N PHE A 50 -16.29 17.40 7.22
CA PHE A 50 -17.15 17.75 6.10
C PHE A 50 -17.60 16.51 5.34
N LEU A 51 -18.90 16.47 5.03
CA LEU A 51 -19.56 15.43 4.26
C LEU A 51 -19.76 15.92 2.83
N HIS A 52 -18.95 15.39 1.91
CA HIS A 52 -19.04 15.68 0.48
C HIS A 52 -19.92 14.64 -0.20
N ARG A 53 -20.93 15.08 -0.96
CA ARG A 53 -21.87 14.18 -1.63
C ARG A 53 -22.27 14.70 -3.00
N GLN A 54 -22.78 13.80 -3.84
CA GLN A 54 -23.45 14.21 -5.06
C GLN A 54 -24.75 14.95 -4.73
N ARG A 55 -25.01 16.06 -5.44
CA ARG A 55 -26.21 16.91 -5.25
C ARG A 55 -27.48 16.06 -5.35
N ASP A 56 -28.41 16.25 -4.42
CA ASP A 56 -29.71 15.54 -4.33
C ASP A 56 -29.68 14.02 -4.05
N TYR A 57 -28.50 13.41 -3.88
CA TYR A 57 -28.34 12.01 -3.48
C TYR A 57 -27.78 11.89 -2.05
N ALA A 58 -27.89 10.70 -1.44
CA ALA A 58 -27.29 10.34 -0.14
C ALA A 58 -27.76 11.13 1.12
N SER A 59 -28.95 11.76 1.10
CA SER A 59 -29.50 12.49 2.26
C SER A 59 -29.62 11.63 3.52
N GLN A 60 -29.96 10.35 3.38
CA GLN A 60 -30.01 9.39 4.48
C GLN A 60 -28.63 9.16 5.11
N LEU A 61 -27.57 9.05 4.31
CA LEU A 61 -26.20 8.89 4.82
C LEU A 61 -25.79 10.14 5.60
N VAL A 62 -26.02 11.32 5.03
CA VAL A 62 -25.73 12.59 5.72
C VAL A 62 -26.50 12.69 7.05
N GLY A 63 -27.79 12.35 7.05
CA GLY A 63 -28.61 12.34 8.25
C GLY A 63 -28.02 11.45 9.34
N ALA A 64 -27.63 10.22 8.97
CA ALA A 64 -27.01 9.27 9.89
C ALA A 64 -25.70 9.80 10.49
N PHE A 65 -24.85 10.44 9.68
CA PHE A 65 -23.60 11.03 10.17
C PHE A 65 -23.82 12.24 11.09
N LYS A 66 -24.81 13.08 10.78
CA LYS A 66 -25.19 14.22 11.64
C LYS A 66 -25.80 13.76 12.97
N GLU A 67 -26.59 12.68 12.96
CA GLU A 67 -27.18 12.10 14.17
C GLU A 67 -26.12 11.37 15.03
N ALA A 68 -25.16 10.70 14.39
CA ALA A 68 -24.05 10.04 15.06
C ALA A 68 -23.04 11.02 15.69
N ALA A 69 -23.07 12.29 15.27
CA ALA A 69 -22.17 13.33 15.75
C ALA A 69 -22.39 13.59 17.25
N GLY A 70 -21.33 13.39 18.05
CA GLY A 70 -21.31 13.77 19.45
C GLY A 70 -20.71 15.16 19.67
N ALA A 71 -20.53 15.54 20.93
CA ALA A 71 -19.85 16.79 21.30
C ALA A 71 -18.35 16.81 20.94
N GLY A 72 -17.76 15.67 20.59
CA GLY A 72 -16.32 15.52 20.32
C GLY A 72 -15.85 16.05 18.97
N ILE A 73 -16.73 16.13 17.96
CA ILE A 73 -16.38 16.64 16.63
C ILE A 73 -17.59 17.25 15.93
N SER A 74 -17.39 18.39 15.26
CA SER A 74 -18.43 19.00 14.43
C SER A 74 -18.53 18.26 13.10
N VAL A 75 -19.73 17.85 12.70
CA VAL A 75 -20.02 17.21 11.41
C VAL A 75 -20.93 18.13 10.60
N ARG A 76 -20.52 18.47 9.38
CA ARG A 76 -21.23 19.42 8.50
C ARG A 76 -21.27 18.90 7.08
N GLU A 77 -22.27 19.34 6.31
CA GLU A 77 -22.22 19.14 4.86
C GLU A 77 -21.19 20.11 4.27
N ALA A 78 -20.48 19.64 3.24
CA ALA A 78 -19.65 20.53 2.42
C ALA A 78 -20.53 21.54 1.66
N SER A 79 -19.94 22.67 1.31
CA SER A 79 -20.60 23.80 0.70
C SER A 79 -21.21 23.44 -0.67
N GLU A 80 -22.45 23.91 -0.90
CA GLU A 80 -23.10 23.77 -2.20
C GLU A 80 -22.40 24.56 -3.33
N SER A 81 -21.50 25.50 -2.98
CA SER A 81 -20.67 26.24 -3.95
C SER A 81 -19.67 25.33 -4.68
N ASN A 82 -19.36 24.16 -4.13
CA ASN A 82 -18.48 23.16 -4.73
C ASN A 82 -19.28 21.87 -5.07
N PRO A 83 -20.20 21.92 -6.05
CA PRO A 83 -21.07 20.80 -6.34
C PRO A 83 -20.26 19.63 -6.91
N GLY A 84 -19.98 18.64 -6.08
CA GLY A 84 -19.24 17.46 -6.50
C GLY A 84 -18.79 16.59 -5.33
N ILE A 85 -18.09 15.52 -5.68
CA ILE A 85 -17.30 14.75 -4.74
C ILE A 85 -15.82 15.05 -5.04
N PRO A 86 -14.96 15.17 -4.01
CA PRO A 86 -13.54 15.34 -4.23
C PRO A 86 -12.95 14.12 -4.94
N PRO A 87 -11.74 14.22 -5.53
CA PRO A 87 -11.01 13.07 -6.07
C PRO A 87 -10.97 11.92 -5.05
N SER A 88 -11.62 10.81 -5.37
CA SER A 88 -11.90 9.72 -4.44
C SER A 88 -12.28 8.44 -5.19
N SER A 89 -12.15 7.30 -4.52
CA SER A 89 -12.61 6.01 -5.06
C SER A 89 -14.10 6.03 -5.41
N LEU A 90 -14.92 6.81 -4.68
CA LEU A 90 -16.34 6.98 -4.91
C LEU A 90 -16.65 7.39 -6.36
N MET A 91 -15.77 8.14 -7.02
CA MET A 91 -15.90 8.47 -8.44
C MET A 91 -15.99 7.21 -9.31
N SER A 92 -15.19 6.18 -9.02
CA SER A 92 -15.23 4.90 -9.74
C SER A 92 -16.54 4.16 -9.48
N PHE A 93 -17.00 4.13 -8.23
CA PHE A 93 -18.26 3.49 -7.85
C PHE A 93 -19.47 4.16 -8.51
N LEU A 94 -19.55 5.49 -8.50
CA LEU A 94 -20.65 6.23 -9.14
C LEU A 94 -20.70 6.04 -10.66
N ARG A 95 -19.55 5.86 -11.31
CA ARG A 95 -19.54 5.54 -12.74
C ARG A 95 -19.91 4.09 -13.02
N TYR A 96 -19.52 3.15 -12.14
CA TYR A 96 -19.97 1.75 -12.24
C TYR A 96 -21.49 1.63 -12.10
N ASN A 97 -22.06 2.38 -11.16
CA ASN A 97 -23.50 2.47 -10.98
C ASN A 97 -23.88 3.84 -10.40
N SER A 98 -24.53 4.67 -11.23
CA SER A 98 -24.95 6.02 -10.86
C SER A 98 -26.06 6.06 -9.81
N SER A 99 -26.66 4.91 -9.46
CA SER A 99 -27.65 4.81 -8.38
C SER A 99 -27.03 4.60 -7.00
N ILE A 100 -25.70 4.38 -6.93
CA ILE A 100 -24.99 4.28 -5.65
C ILE A 100 -25.09 5.62 -4.93
N ARG A 101 -25.49 5.56 -3.66
CA ARG A 101 -25.48 6.71 -2.77
C ARG A 101 -24.11 6.76 -2.11
N GLY A 102 -23.46 7.91 -2.06
CA GLY A 102 -22.17 7.98 -1.39
C GLY A 102 -21.85 9.31 -0.78
N VAL A 103 -20.95 9.25 0.19
CA VAL A 103 -20.41 10.40 0.90
C VAL A 103 -18.90 10.21 1.10
N VAL A 104 -18.14 11.27 0.86
CA VAL A 104 -16.72 11.35 1.21
C VAL A 104 -16.59 12.21 2.46
N LEU A 105 -15.91 11.66 3.47
CA LEU A 105 -15.58 12.32 4.72
C LEU A 105 -14.22 13.00 4.56
N ALA A 106 -14.16 14.30 4.74
CA ALA A 106 -12.91 15.06 4.63
C ALA A 106 -12.80 16.13 5.73
N GLU A 107 -11.59 16.57 6.03
CA GLU A 107 -11.36 17.67 6.99
C GLU A 107 -11.48 19.08 6.39
N TYR A 108 -11.72 19.16 5.08
CA TYR A 108 -11.85 20.41 4.33
C TYR A 108 -13.22 20.57 3.68
N ASP A 109 -13.61 21.82 3.46
CA ASP A 109 -14.86 22.20 2.80
C ASP A 109 -14.69 22.31 1.27
N GLU A 110 -13.81 23.22 0.81
CA GLU A 110 -13.64 23.47 -0.64
C GLU A 110 -12.33 22.90 -1.19
N ALA A 111 -11.24 22.96 -0.42
CA ALA A 111 -9.91 22.55 -0.86
C ALA A 111 -9.08 21.94 0.28
N ILE A 112 -8.22 20.97 -0.07
CA ILE A 112 -7.29 20.31 0.85
C ILE A 112 -6.48 21.35 1.63
N SER A 113 -6.50 21.23 2.96
CA SER A 113 -5.76 22.10 3.88
C SER A 113 -4.28 21.72 4.03
N GLN A 114 -3.92 20.47 3.74
CA GLN A 114 -2.57 19.94 3.89
C GLN A 114 -1.61 20.48 2.81
N PRO A 115 -0.62 21.35 3.14
CA PRO A 115 0.32 21.91 2.17
C PRO A 115 1.27 20.88 1.54
N PHE A 116 1.43 19.71 2.17
CA PHE A 116 2.36 18.68 1.72
C PHE A 116 1.69 17.47 1.07
N TYR A 117 0.43 17.58 0.63
CA TYR A 117 -0.35 16.49 0.03
C TYR A 117 0.48 15.64 -0.97
N HIS A 118 0.64 14.34 -0.69
CA HIS A 118 1.43 13.38 -1.48
C HIS A 118 2.92 13.72 -1.68
N SER A 119 3.49 14.57 -0.82
CA SER A 119 4.92 14.91 -0.82
C SER A 119 5.69 14.06 0.18
N HIS A 120 7.02 14.01 0.03
CA HIS A 120 7.92 13.42 1.03
C HIS A 120 7.90 14.15 2.38
N LEU A 121 7.36 15.38 2.42
CA LEU A 121 7.16 16.17 3.65
C LEU A 121 5.82 15.88 4.34
N ASP A 122 4.95 15.07 3.72
CA ASP A 122 3.72 14.57 4.32
C ASP A 122 4.06 13.51 5.37
N SER A 123 4.39 13.96 6.56
CA SER A 123 4.88 13.12 7.63
C SER A 123 4.37 13.62 8.96
N VAL A 124 4.28 12.70 9.92
CA VAL A 124 3.88 12.96 11.30
C VAL A 124 5.04 12.73 12.26
N ASP A 125 6.21 12.38 11.69
CA ASP A 125 7.44 12.09 12.41
C ASP A 125 8.35 13.32 12.43
N GLY A 126 8.28 14.06 13.53
CA GLY A 126 9.15 15.22 13.79
C GLY A 126 10.65 14.90 13.73
N SER A 127 11.06 13.64 13.84
CA SER A 127 12.47 13.24 13.76
C SER A 127 13.04 13.25 12.33
N LEU A 128 12.19 13.38 11.30
CA LEU A 128 12.62 13.40 9.90
C LEU A 128 12.81 14.82 9.36
N PHE A 129 11.94 15.75 9.76
CA PHE A 129 11.88 17.09 9.19
C PHE A 129 11.80 18.24 10.22
N GLY A 130 12.11 17.98 11.50
CA GLY A 130 12.13 18.98 12.57
C GLY A 130 10.73 19.41 13.01
N ASP A 131 10.55 20.71 13.34
CA ASP A 131 9.27 21.29 13.79
C ASP A 131 8.23 21.51 12.67
N ARG A 132 8.49 20.97 11.47
CA ARG A 132 7.65 21.19 10.27
C ARG A 132 6.46 20.24 10.08
N PRO A 133 6.43 18.99 10.58
CA PRO A 133 5.22 18.21 10.50
C PRO A 133 4.26 18.68 11.59
N GLU A 134 3.10 19.17 11.17
CA GLU A 134 2.00 19.41 12.10
C GLU A 134 1.59 18.06 12.74
N PRO A 135 1.45 17.98 14.08
CA PRO A 135 1.07 16.72 14.71
C PRO A 135 -0.34 16.30 14.27
N LEU A 136 -0.52 14.99 14.04
CA LEU A 136 -1.86 14.43 13.88
C LEU A 136 -2.71 14.67 15.12
N ASN A 137 -3.96 15.02 14.89
CA ASN A 137 -4.98 15.09 15.92
C ASN A 137 -5.59 13.70 16.15
N THR A 138 -4.85 12.82 16.83
CA THR A 138 -5.28 11.44 17.10
C THR A 138 -6.56 11.35 17.91
N SER A 139 -6.85 12.34 18.76
CA SER A 139 -8.12 12.42 19.49
C SER A 139 -9.28 12.69 18.54
N ALA A 140 -9.15 13.66 17.62
CA ALA A 140 -10.19 13.92 16.63
C ALA A 140 -10.37 12.76 15.65
N LEU A 141 -9.30 12.08 15.25
CA LEU A 141 -9.38 10.85 14.46
C LEU A 141 -10.19 9.76 15.18
N ALA A 142 -10.06 9.63 16.51
CA ALA A 142 -10.88 8.71 17.29
C ALA A 142 -12.36 9.09 17.31
N GLU A 143 -12.67 10.38 17.37
CA GLU A 143 -14.05 10.86 17.23
C GLU A 143 -14.61 10.58 15.83
N VAL A 144 -13.84 10.79 14.75
CA VAL A 144 -14.25 10.44 13.38
C VAL A 144 -14.52 8.94 13.25
N ALA A 145 -13.65 8.09 13.80
CA ALA A 145 -13.84 6.65 13.79
C ALA A 145 -15.12 6.24 14.55
N ALA A 146 -15.39 6.85 15.71
CA ALA A 146 -16.58 6.58 16.50
C ALA A 146 -17.88 7.05 15.82
N VAL A 147 -17.88 8.26 15.25
CA VAL A 147 -19.01 8.79 14.47
C VAL A 147 -19.27 7.89 13.27
N THR A 148 -18.23 7.46 12.56
CA THR A 148 -18.37 6.56 11.41
C THR A 148 -18.95 5.21 11.83
N ALA A 149 -18.45 4.61 12.92
CA ALA A 149 -18.97 3.35 13.43
C ALA A 149 -20.45 3.44 13.81
N ARG A 150 -20.86 4.52 14.50
CA ARG A 150 -22.26 4.76 14.88
C ARG A 150 -23.15 5.00 13.66
N ALA A 151 -22.71 5.82 12.70
CA ALA A 151 -23.47 6.10 11.49
C ALA A 151 -23.68 4.83 10.66
N LEU A 152 -22.61 4.05 10.44
CA LEU A 152 -22.69 2.78 9.71
C LEU A 152 -23.56 1.76 10.44
N HIS A 153 -23.47 1.68 11.77
CA HIS A 153 -24.36 0.85 12.57
C HIS A 153 -25.82 1.26 12.36
N PHE A 154 -26.14 2.55 12.49
CA PHE A 154 -27.49 3.08 12.27
C PHE A 154 -28.04 2.76 10.87
N ILE A 155 -27.19 2.81 9.84
CA ILE A 155 -27.58 2.46 8.47
C ILE A 155 -27.81 0.95 8.31
N ALA A 156 -27.02 0.12 9.00
CA ALA A 156 -27.04 -1.32 8.86
C ALA A 156 -28.15 -2.02 9.68
N VAL A 157 -28.58 -1.43 10.79
CA VAL A 157 -29.57 -2.01 11.70
C VAL A 157 -30.96 -1.39 11.53
N SER A 158 -32.00 -2.09 11.97
CA SER A 158 -33.36 -1.51 12.05
C SER A 158 -33.45 -0.53 13.23
N THR A 159 -34.43 0.38 13.19
CA THR A 159 -34.69 1.40 14.22
C THR A 159 -34.99 0.87 15.63
N GLU A 160 -35.09 -0.45 15.79
CA GLU A 160 -35.36 -1.12 17.06
C GLU A 160 -34.08 -1.50 17.82
N VAL A 161 -32.90 -1.38 17.19
CA VAL A 161 -31.62 -1.71 17.81
C VAL A 161 -31.06 -0.50 18.54
N ALA A 162 -30.57 -0.71 19.77
CA ALA A 162 -29.96 0.35 20.56
C ALA A 162 -28.76 0.99 19.83
N PRO A 163 -28.48 2.29 20.07
CA PRO A 163 -27.31 2.94 19.49
C PRO A 163 -26.00 2.22 19.83
N LEU A 164 -25.04 2.23 18.90
CA LEU A 164 -23.73 1.62 19.13
C LEU A 164 -22.95 2.36 20.22
N GLU A 165 -22.69 1.68 21.32
CA GLU A 165 -21.73 2.14 22.32
C GLU A 165 -20.30 1.89 21.83
N VAL A 166 -19.48 2.94 21.87
CA VAL A 166 -18.08 2.89 21.43
C VAL A 166 -17.18 3.14 22.64
N ASP A 167 -16.28 2.20 22.92
CA ASP A 167 -15.21 2.38 23.90
C ASP A 167 -14.16 3.37 23.37
N MET A 168 -14.35 4.64 23.70
CA MET A 168 -13.48 5.72 23.25
C MET A 168 -12.07 5.63 23.82
N ALA A 169 -11.87 5.01 24.99
CA ALA A 169 -10.54 4.85 25.56
C ALA A 169 -9.74 3.84 24.73
N ARG A 170 -10.34 2.68 24.44
CA ARG A 170 -9.74 1.67 23.57
C ARG A 170 -9.55 2.17 22.14
N MET A 171 -10.49 2.95 21.60
CA MET A 171 -10.38 3.54 20.26
C MET A 171 -9.17 4.47 20.14
N ARG A 172 -8.99 5.39 21.12
CA ARG A 172 -7.86 6.32 21.15
C ARG A 172 -6.53 5.60 21.29
N ASP A 173 -6.47 4.58 22.15
CA ASP A 173 -5.28 3.76 22.32
C ASP A 173 -4.90 3.05 21.01
N LEU A 174 -5.88 2.40 20.35
CA LEU A 174 -5.65 1.71 19.09
C LEU A 174 -5.17 2.66 17.97
N ILE A 175 -5.77 3.85 17.85
CA ILE A 175 -5.34 4.86 16.87
C ILE A 175 -3.93 5.36 17.18
N SER A 176 -3.60 5.58 18.45
CA SER A 176 -2.25 5.94 18.87
C SER A 176 -1.22 4.86 18.50
N GLN A 177 -1.56 3.59 18.71
CA GLN A 177 -0.70 2.47 18.32
C GLN A 177 -0.54 2.39 16.80
N LEU A 178 -1.65 2.42 16.04
CA LEU A 178 -1.62 2.35 14.58
C LEU A 178 -0.81 3.50 13.96
N THR A 179 -1.01 4.74 14.44
CA THR A 179 -0.23 5.89 13.97
C THR A 179 1.26 5.77 14.31
N GLY A 180 1.61 5.28 15.50
CA GLY A 180 2.99 5.00 15.88
C GLY A 180 3.65 3.90 15.03
N CYS A 181 2.90 2.87 14.65
CA CYS A 181 3.40 1.76 13.85
C CYS A 181 3.52 2.10 12.36
N LEU A 182 2.53 2.81 11.81
CA LEU A 182 2.40 3.00 10.37
C LEU A 182 3.09 4.27 9.88
N LEU A 183 3.13 5.33 10.69
CA LEU A 183 3.48 6.67 10.23
C LEU A 183 4.79 7.22 10.82
N LYS A 184 5.37 6.54 11.82
CA LYS A 184 6.64 6.97 12.47
C LYS A 184 7.80 6.05 12.14
N ARG A 185 9.02 6.59 12.25
CA ARG A 185 10.27 5.84 12.06
C ARG A 185 10.52 4.85 13.20
N ASP A 186 10.24 5.27 14.42
CA ASP A 186 10.50 4.50 15.64
C ASP A 186 9.22 4.50 16.51
N PRO A 187 8.64 3.33 16.85
CA PRO A 187 9.09 1.98 16.49
C PRO A 187 8.77 1.57 15.03
N GLY A 188 7.91 2.31 14.34
CA GLY A 188 7.44 1.95 12.99
C GLY A 188 6.89 0.51 12.96
N LEU A 189 7.16 -0.24 11.89
CA LEU A 189 6.69 -1.62 11.76
C LEU A 189 7.29 -2.61 12.79
N SER A 190 8.24 -2.18 13.63
CA SER A 190 8.77 -3.00 14.72
C SER A 190 7.93 -2.93 16.00
N CYS A 191 6.80 -2.23 15.97
CA CYS A 191 5.90 -2.18 17.11
C CYS A 191 5.21 -3.54 17.38
N PRO A 192 4.82 -3.84 18.64
CA PRO A 192 4.14 -5.09 19.00
C PRO A 192 2.90 -5.39 18.15
N LEU A 193 2.07 -4.38 17.87
CA LEU A 193 0.86 -4.52 17.07
C LEU A 193 1.13 -5.16 15.69
N VAL A 194 2.28 -4.85 15.07
CA VAL A 194 2.69 -5.40 13.77
C VAL A 194 3.44 -6.72 13.96
N THR A 195 4.42 -6.76 14.86
CA THR A 195 5.29 -7.94 15.04
C THR A 195 4.59 -9.16 15.63
N ASP A 196 3.42 -8.97 16.26
CA ASP A 196 2.58 -10.07 16.72
C ASP A 196 1.82 -10.73 15.57
N LEU A 197 1.61 -10.02 14.46
CA LEU A 197 0.81 -10.50 13.32
C LEU A 197 1.66 -10.94 12.12
N ILE A 198 2.83 -10.35 11.89
CA ILE A 198 3.65 -10.64 10.72
C ILE A 198 5.15 -10.66 11.03
N THR A 199 5.91 -11.42 10.23
CA THR A 199 7.37 -11.20 10.11
C THR A 199 7.62 -10.07 9.11
N VAL A 200 8.26 -9.00 9.57
CA VAL A 200 8.67 -7.85 8.75
C VAL A 200 9.91 -8.25 7.94
N THR A 201 9.80 -8.30 6.61
CA THR A 201 10.88 -8.81 5.73
C THR A 201 11.90 -7.75 5.31
N ALA A 202 11.55 -6.47 5.48
CA ALA A 202 12.43 -5.32 5.28
C ALA A 202 11.82 -4.13 6.03
N SER A 203 12.49 -3.65 7.09
CA SER A 203 12.03 -2.50 7.86
C SER A 203 12.49 -1.21 7.18
N TYR A 204 11.64 -0.65 6.31
CA TYR A 204 11.74 0.74 5.90
C TYR A 204 10.85 1.55 6.82
N ASN A 205 11.46 2.39 7.66
CA ASN A 205 10.74 3.23 8.61
C ASN A 205 11.13 4.72 8.41
N PRO A 206 10.16 5.66 8.38
CA PRO A 206 8.72 5.39 8.28
C PRO A 206 8.42 4.63 6.98
N LEU A 207 7.31 3.89 6.96
CA LEU A 207 6.97 3.11 5.81
C LEU A 207 6.50 4.04 4.68
N PRO A 208 7.11 4.00 3.48
CA PRO A 208 6.51 4.65 2.33
C PRO A 208 5.20 3.93 1.99
N HIS A 209 4.10 4.67 1.85
CA HIS A 209 2.81 4.15 1.39
C HIS A 209 2.73 4.01 -0.15
N TYR A 210 3.88 4.08 -0.82
CA TYR A 210 4.01 3.78 -2.23
C TYR A 210 3.71 2.29 -2.48
N LEU A 211 2.89 2.00 -3.48
CA LEU A 211 2.38 0.65 -3.76
C LEU A 211 3.46 -0.33 -4.23
N HIS A 212 4.57 0.18 -4.76
CA HIS A 212 5.61 -0.63 -5.38
C HIS A 212 5.06 -1.44 -6.58
N ILE A 213 5.94 -2.17 -7.26
CA ILE A 213 5.53 -3.14 -8.29
C ILE A 213 4.93 -4.44 -7.73
N ILE A 214 3.87 -4.91 -8.39
CA ILE A 214 3.36 -6.28 -8.26
C ILE A 214 4.20 -7.20 -9.14
N ARG A 215 4.97 -8.08 -8.51
CA ARG A 215 5.82 -9.06 -9.21
C ARG A 215 5.13 -10.41 -9.42
N ARG A 216 4.23 -10.79 -8.52
CA ARG A 216 3.58 -12.10 -8.51
C ARG A 216 2.11 -11.96 -8.17
N LEU A 217 1.33 -12.85 -8.76
CA LEU A 217 -0.04 -13.12 -8.36
C LEU A 217 -0.11 -14.54 -7.80
N THR A 218 -1.19 -14.81 -7.11
CA THR A 218 -1.54 -16.13 -6.60
C THR A 218 -3.01 -16.37 -6.91
N ALA A 219 -3.37 -17.63 -7.12
CA ALA A 219 -4.77 -18.02 -7.26
C ALA A 219 -5.50 -17.98 -5.90
N ASP A 220 -4.75 -18.09 -4.78
CA ASP A 220 -5.32 -18.01 -3.44
C ASP A 220 -5.14 -16.58 -2.88
N PRO A 221 -6.20 -15.74 -2.87
CA PRO A 221 -6.08 -14.40 -2.33
C PRO A 221 -5.72 -14.38 -0.83
N GLN A 222 -5.89 -15.49 -0.12
CA GLN A 222 -5.55 -15.65 1.30
C GLN A 222 -4.11 -16.09 1.55
N ASP A 223 -3.28 -16.26 0.51
CA ASP A 223 -1.87 -16.60 0.67
C ASP A 223 -1.12 -15.50 1.45
N PRO A 224 -0.54 -15.81 2.63
CA PRO A 224 0.17 -14.84 3.47
C PRO A 224 1.60 -14.54 3.00
N ASN A 225 2.04 -15.06 1.85
CA ASN A 225 3.42 -15.01 1.39
C ASN A 225 3.93 -13.56 1.12
N PRO A 226 5.14 -13.19 1.62
CA PRO A 226 5.74 -11.88 1.40
C PRO A 226 6.13 -11.56 -0.07
N GLY A 227 6.14 -12.57 -0.94
CA GLY A 227 6.31 -12.39 -2.39
C GLY A 227 5.03 -11.97 -3.12
N VAL A 228 3.86 -12.11 -2.50
CA VAL A 228 2.54 -11.73 -3.02
C VAL A 228 2.07 -10.41 -2.41
N LYS A 229 2.22 -10.26 -1.09
CA LYS A 229 1.79 -9.09 -0.31
C LYS A 229 3.00 -8.50 0.42
N ARG A 230 3.18 -7.17 0.44
CA ARG A 230 4.27 -6.55 1.20
C ARG A 230 3.85 -6.38 2.67
N ASN A 231 4.71 -5.77 3.47
CA ASN A 231 4.50 -5.67 4.92
C ASN A 231 3.20 -4.94 5.26
N ILE A 232 2.84 -3.87 4.52
CA ILE A 232 1.61 -3.12 4.79
C ILE A 232 0.35 -3.90 4.44
N GLU A 233 0.30 -4.54 3.28
CA GLU A 233 -0.87 -5.34 2.88
C GLU A 233 -1.01 -6.54 3.80
N ARG A 234 0.10 -7.22 4.14
CA ARG A 234 0.09 -8.34 5.10
C ARG A 234 -0.38 -7.89 6.47
N PHE A 235 0.12 -6.75 6.97
CA PHE A 235 -0.28 -6.24 8.27
C PHE A 235 -1.76 -5.87 8.29
N VAL A 236 -2.23 -5.02 7.37
CA VAL A 236 -3.64 -4.58 7.33
C VAL A 236 -4.58 -5.76 7.15
N TRP A 237 -4.25 -6.71 6.26
CA TRP A 237 -5.03 -7.93 6.05
C TRP A 237 -5.12 -8.80 7.33
N ASN A 238 -3.99 -9.06 8.00
CA ASN A 238 -3.97 -9.80 9.28
C ASN A 238 -4.70 -9.03 10.39
N PHE A 239 -4.46 -7.73 10.50
CA PHE A 239 -5.02 -6.87 11.53
C PHE A 239 -6.54 -6.83 11.45
N LEU A 240 -7.09 -6.61 10.25
CA LEU A 240 -8.53 -6.64 10.02
C LEU A 240 -9.12 -8.02 10.33
N ALA A 241 -8.48 -9.09 9.86
CA ALA A 241 -8.98 -10.45 10.10
C ALA A 241 -8.95 -10.84 11.57
N ASN A 242 -7.93 -10.40 12.31
CA ASN A 242 -7.83 -10.58 13.76
C ASN A 242 -8.87 -9.74 14.52
N ALA A 243 -9.13 -8.51 14.07
CA ALA A 243 -10.04 -7.57 14.73
C ALA A 243 -11.52 -7.91 14.51
N THR A 244 -11.88 -8.45 13.34
CA THR A 244 -13.28 -8.73 12.98
C THR A 244 -13.62 -10.20 12.94
N GLY A 245 -12.62 -11.09 12.92
CA GLY A 245 -12.80 -12.52 12.79
C GLY A 245 -12.91 -13.26 14.11
N SER A 246 -13.30 -14.53 14.02
CA SER A 246 -13.24 -15.47 15.14
C SER A 246 -12.20 -16.54 14.90
N ASN A 247 -11.31 -16.74 15.86
CA ASN A 247 -10.27 -17.77 15.77
C ASN A 247 -10.88 -19.17 15.73
N THR A 248 -10.31 -20.06 14.93
CA THR A 248 -10.66 -21.49 14.92
C THR A 248 -9.62 -22.30 15.69
N THR A 249 -9.90 -23.58 15.93
CA THR A 249 -8.93 -24.49 16.57
C THR A 249 -7.84 -24.99 15.62
N LYS A 250 -7.84 -24.57 14.35
CA LYS A 250 -6.91 -25.02 13.32
C LYS A 250 -5.75 -24.04 13.11
N ARG A 251 -4.55 -24.60 13.00
CA ARG A 251 -3.35 -23.89 12.53
C ARG A 251 -3.36 -23.76 11.01
N CYS A 252 -2.68 -22.75 10.48
CA CYS A 252 -2.52 -22.65 9.03
C CYS A 252 -1.59 -23.74 8.51
N ASP A 253 -1.85 -24.23 7.30
CA ASP A 253 -1.01 -25.21 6.62
C ASP A 253 -0.50 -24.66 5.29
N LEU A 254 0.78 -24.29 5.25
CA LEU A 254 1.42 -23.73 4.05
C LEU A 254 2.15 -24.77 3.19
N THR A 255 2.00 -26.05 3.52
CA THR A 255 2.58 -27.12 2.69
C THR A 255 1.85 -27.26 1.36
N GLU A 256 0.60 -26.81 1.30
CA GLU A 256 -0.20 -26.71 0.09
C GLU A 256 -0.21 -25.24 -0.39
N SER A 257 0.10 -25.00 -1.67
CA SER A 257 0.09 -23.65 -2.26
C SER A 257 -1.32 -23.08 -2.49
N LYS A 258 -2.33 -23.83 -2.04
CA LYS A 258 -3.76 -23.56 -2.15
C LYS A 258 -4.39 -24.11 -0.87
N ASP A 259 -5.37 -23.43 -0.30
CA ASP A 259 -6.14 -23.88 0.87
C ASP A 259 -5.35 -23.85 2.21
N VAL A 260 -4.55 -22.78 2.41
CA VAL A 260 -3.81 -22.52 3.66
C VAL A 260 -4.71 -22.63 4.90
N CYS A 261 -5.93 -22.15 4.73
CA CYS A 261 -7.09 -22.39 5.58
C CYS A 261 -8.26 -22.82 4.70
N LYS A 262 -9.37 -23.28 5.30
CA LYS A 262 -10.56 -23.62 4.51
C LYS A 262 -11.07 -22.41 3.74
N GLU A 263 -11.86 -22.66 2.69
CA GLU A 263 -12.63 -21.63 2.02
C GLU A 263 -13.33 -20.72 3.05
N TRP A 264 -13.28 -19.40 2.84
CA TRP A 264 -13.83 -18.37 3.74
C TRP A 264 -13.07 -18.18 5.06
N GLN A 265 -11.87 -18.72 5.18
CA GLN A 265 -11.00 -18.51 6.33
C GLN A 265 -9.71 -17.77 5.94
N VAL A 266 -9.19 -17.02 6.91
CA VAL A 266 -7.98 -16.20 6.76
C VAL A 266 -6.90 -16.75 7.68
N CYS A 267 -5.69 -16.95 7.17
CA CYS A 267 -4.55 -17.31 7.99
C CYS A 267 -3.97 -16.08 8.70
N VAL A 268 -4.23 -15.97 10.00
CA VAL A 268 -3.80 -14.82 10.81
C VAL A 268 -2.57 -15.17 11.65
N GLY A 269 -1.61 -14.26 11.73
CA GLY A 269 -0.45 -14.39 12.60
C GLY A 269 0.61 -15.37 12.11
N TRP A 270 0.61 -15.70 10.81
CA TRP A 270 1.65 -16.54 10.25
C TRP A 270 2.98 -15.78 10.14
N GLN A 271 4.03 -16.39 10.67
CA GLN A 271 5.37 -15.82 10.70
C GLN A 271 6.35 -16.75 10.00
N TYR A 272 7.21 -16.17 9.16
CA TYR A 272 8.16 -16.91 8.34
C TYR A 272 9.27 -17.54 9.18
N TYR A 273 9.59 -16.94 10.34
CA TYR A 273 10.53 -17.47 11.32
C TYR A 273 10.07 -17.18 12.76
N PRO A 274 10.25 -18.11 13.72
CA PRO A 274 10.61 -19.52 13.53
C PRO A 274 9.47 -20.34 12.93
N GLU A 275 9.79 -21.48 12.29
CA GLU A 275 8.85 -22.38 11.57
C GLU A 275 7.65 -22.86 12.41
N ASP A 276 7.74 -22.75 13.75
CA ASP A 276 6.70 -23.13 14.70
C ASP A 276 5.54 -22.11 14.80
N ARG A 277 5.70 -20.89 14.26
CA ARG A 277 4.66 -19.85 14.29
C ARG A 277 3.75 -19.92 13.07
N LYS A 278 3.07 -21.06 12.92
CA LYS A 278 2.17 -21.38 11.80
C LYS A 278 0.86 -20.56 11.72
N GLY A 279 0.72 -19.47 12.47
CA GLY A 279 -0.53 -18.70 12.53
C GLY A 279 -1.75 -19.53 13.00
N TRP A 280 -2.94 -18.98 12.83
CA TRP A 280 -4.23 -19.63 13.10
C TRP A 280 -5.24 -19.24 12.03
N CYS A 281 -6.15 -20.17 11.69
CA CYS A 281 -7.24 -19.87 10.77
C CYS A 281 -8.35 -19.12 11.50
N TYR A 282 -8.80 -18.00 10.95
CA TYR A 282 -9.92 -17.21 11.45
C TYR A 282 -11.09 -17.28 10.47
N ASN A 283 -12.31 -17.37 11.00
CA ASN A 283 -13.52 -17.07 10.23
C ASN A 283 -13.62 -15.54 10.13
N ALA A 284 -13.18 -14.99 9.02
CA ALA A 284 -13.17 -13.55 8.76
C ALA A 284 -13.53 -13.28 7.30
N SER A 285 -14.18 -12.15 7.03
CA SER A 285 -14.60 -11.72 5.69
C SER A 285 -13.53 -10.92 4.93
N VAL A 286 -12.29 -10.90 5.43
CA VAL A 286 -11.22 -10.10 4.84
C VAL A 286 -10.65 -10.82 3.62
N ASN A 287 -10.57 -10.12 2.49
CA ASN A 287 -9.99 -10.66 1.27
C ASN A 287 -8.97 -9.70 0.66
N TYR A 288 -7.97 -10.24 -0.03
CA TYR A 288 -6.99 -9.44 -0.75
C TYR A 288 -7.32 -9.41 -2.24
N VAL A 289 -7.50 -8.21 -2.78
CA VAL A 289 -7.69 -7.98 -4.21
C VAL A 289 -6.44 -7.27 -4.73
N PRO A 290 -5.67 -7.89 -5.63
CA PRO A 290 -4.49 -7.25 -6.20
C PRO A 290 -4.90 -6.04 -7.05
N SER A 291 -4.25 -4.90 -6.84
CA SER A 291 -4.51 -3.67 -7.57
C SER A 291 -3.53 -3.49 -8.70
N HIS A 292 -4.00 -3.65 -9.94
CA HIS A 292 -3.25 -3.36 -11.15
C HIS A 292 -4.23 -2.94 -12.25
N SER A 293 -3.71 -2.35 -13.33
CA SER A 293 -4.54 -2.01 -14.47
C SER A 293 -5.30 -3.23 -14.99
N THR A 294 -6.58 -3.07 -15.30
CA THR A 294 -7.43 -4.13 -15.88
C THR A 294 -7.01 -4.50 -17.30
N ARG A 295 -6.17 -3.68 -17.95
CA ARG A 295 -5.53 -4.00 -19.23
C ARG A 295 -4.26 -4.83 -19.08
N LEU A 296 -3.85 -5.16 -17.86
CA LEU A 296 -2.70 -6.03 -17.63
C LEU A 296 -3.16 -7.45 -17.33
N LYS A 297 -2.71 -8.39 -18.15
CA LYS A 297 -2.86 -9.82 -17.93
C LYS A 297 -1.50 -10.42 -17.59
N CYS A 298 -1.47 -11.19 -16.50
CA CYS A 298 -0.27 -11.91 -16.08
C CYS A 298 -0.29 -13.32 -16.68
N GLU A 299 0.56 -13.56 -17.68
CA GLU A 299 0.71 -14.87 -18.31
C GLU A 299 1.81 -15.67 -17.61
N GLY A 300 1.49 -16.83 -17.04
CA GLY A 300 2.47 -17.67 -16.36
C GLY A 300 2.96 -17.13 -15.01
N CYS A 301 2.29 -16.13 -14.46
CA CYS A 301 2.59 -15.58 -13.14
C CYS A 301 2.00 -16.48 -12.05
N SER A 302 2.73 -17.53 -11.70
CA SER A 302 2.49 -18.29 -10.49
C SER A 302 3.51 -17.90 -9.45
N TYR A 303 3.17 -17.96 -8.15
CA TYR A 303 4.18 -17.85 -7.11
C TYR A 303 5.32 -18.88 -7.30
N SER A 304 5.01 -20.07 -7.82
CA SER A 304 5.95 -21.15 -8.07
C SER A 304 6.73 -21.03 -9.38
N ASP A 305 6.32 -20.15 -10.32
CA ASP A 305 6.95 -20.00 -11.63
C ASP A 305 7.45 -18.56 -11.86
N PHE A 306 8.77 -18.42 -11.97
CA PHE A 306 9.44 -17.13 -12.18
C PHE A 306 9.40 -16.66 -13.64
N LYS A 307 8.78 -17.41 -14.56
CA LYS A 307 8.71 -17.08 -15.99
C LYS A 307 7.50 -16.23 -16.38
N GLY A 308 6.70 -15.82 -15.40
CA GLY A 308 5.53 -14.98 -15.64
C GLY A 308 5.88 -13.67 -16.36
N ARG A 309 5.02 -13.25 -17.27
CA ARG A 309 5.12 -11.96 -17.97
C ARG A 309 3.80 -11.19 -17.91
N TRP A 310 3.91 -9.88 -17.75
CA TRP A 310 2.78 -8.97 -17.90
C TRP A 310 2.61 -8.59 -19.37
N VAL A 311 1.39 -8.73 -19.88
CA VAL A 311 1.03 -8.36 -21.25
C VAL A 311 -0.08 -7.32 -21.19
N VAL A 312 0.06 -6.26 -21.98
CA VAL A 312 -1.01 -5.27 -22.17
C VAL A 312 -2.03 -5.86 -23.13
N THR A 313 -3.29 -5.88 -22.71
CA THR A 313 -4.41 -6.34 -23.51
C THR A 313 -5.21 -5.14 -24.02
N ASP A 314 -5.89 -5.37 -25.14
CA ASP A 314 -6.91 -4.47 -25.67
C ASP A 314 -8.29 -4.78 -25.07
N GLU A 315 -8.34 -5.50 -23.93
CA GLU A 315 -9.61 -5.81 -23.28
C GLU A 315 -10.32 -4.51 -22.91
N ASP A 316 -11.50 -4.34 -23.52
CA ASP A 316 -12.25 -3.10 -23.47
C ASP A 316 -12.97 -2.98 -22.14
N THR A 317 -12.38 -2.20 -21.25
CA THR A 317 -12.96 -1.88 -19.95
C THR A 317 -14.25 -1.09 -20.07
N GLY A 318 -14.48 -0.42 -21.21
CA GLY A 318 -15.71 0.34 -21.45
C GLY A 318 -16.95 -0.57 -21.42
N VAL A 319 -16.88 -1.77 -21.97
CA VAL A 319 -18.09 -2.62 -22.09
C VAL A 319 -18.65 -3.05 -20.73
N ALA A 320 -17.80 -3.20 -19.70
CA ALA A 320 -18.25 -3.53 -18.34
C ALA A 320 -18.66 -2.30 -17.49
N PHE A 321 -18.25 -1.09 -17.91
CA PHE A 321 -18.36 0.14 -17.11
C PHE A 321 -19.01 1.34 -17.84
N GLY A 322 -19.67 1.11 -18.98
CA GLY A 322 -20.22 2.19 -19.81
C GLY A 322 -19.12 2.98 -20.53
N ASP A 323 -19.27 4.31 -20.63
CA ASP A 323 -18.33 5.17 -21.36
C ASP A 323 -17.00 5.44 -20.61
N TRP A 324 -16.45 4.44 -19.91
CA TRP A 324 -15.14 4.57 -19.26
C TRP A 324 -14.02 4.71 -20.29
N PRO A 325 -13.08 5.66 -20.09
CA PRO A 325 -11.86 5.65 -20.88
C PRO A 325 -11.06 4.37 -20.59
N GLN A 326 -10.28 3.94 -21.58
CA GLN A 326 -9.36 2.83 -21.40
C GLN A 326 -8.52 3.01 -20.14
N ASP A 327 -8.35 1.92 -19.39
CA ASP A 327 -7.63 1.95 -18.13
C ASP A 327 -6.15 2.34 -18.32
N PRO A 328 -5.59 3.28 -17.56
CA PRO A 328 -4.18 3.63 -17.63
C PRO A 328 -3.28 2.48 -17.19
N VAL A 329 -2.14 2.33 -17.87
CA VAL A 329 -1.13 1.32 -17.53
C VAL A 329 0.08 2.01 -16.93
N TRP A 330 0.27 1.80 -15.62
CA TRP A 330 1.44 2.27 -14.89
C TRP A 330 2.46 1.14 -14.72
N THR A 331 3.68 1.34 -15.22
CA THR A 331 4.80 0.40 -15.04
C THR A 331 6.01 1.13 -14.48
N GLU A 332 6.65 0.52 -13.48
CA GLU A 332 7.92 1.01 -12.95
C GLU A 332 9.07 0.30 -13.68
N SER A 333 10.14 1.04 -13.98
CA SER A 333 11.35 0.46 -14.55
C SER A 333 12.00 -0.49 -13.54
N ASP A 334 12.49 -1.64 -14.01
CA ASP A 334 13.23 -2.57 -13.16
C ASP A 334 14.70 -2.15 -13.07
N TRP A 335 15.20 -2.05 -11.84
CA TRP A 335 16.58 -1.72 -11.54
C TRP A 335 17.25 -2.92 -10.90
N GLN A 336 18.52 -3.16 -11.23
CA GLN A 336 19.28 -4.24 -10.59
C GLN A 336 19.38 -3.98 -9.08
N THR A 337 19.33 -5.07 -8.30
CA THR A 337 19.46 -4.99 -6.84
C THR A 337 20.70 -4.18 -6.43
N GLY A 338 20.49 -3.16 -5.60
CA GLY A 338 21.55 -2.25 -5.15
C GLY A 338 21.79 -1.03 -6.05
N ILE A 339 20.89 -0.74 -7.00
CA ILE A 339 20.86 0.45 -7.87
C ILE A 339 19.48 1.12 -7.76
N PRO A 340 19.38 2.47 -7.77
CA PRO A 340 20.46 3.45 -7.89
C PRO A 340 21.36 3.48 -6.64
N LYS A 341 22.67 3.62 -6.87
CA LYS A 341 23.67 3.77 -5.80
C LYS A 341 24.40 5.09 -5.97
N MET A 342 24.41 5.89 -4.92
CA MET A 342 25.27 7.06 -4.83
C MET A 342 26.60 6.66 -4.19
N ARG A 343 27.73 7.13 -4.75
CA ARG A 343 29.07 6.99 -4.16
C ARG A 343 29.78 8.33 -4.25
N LEU A 344 30.46 8.70 -3.17
CA LEU A 344 31.34 9.86 -3.12
C LEU A 344 32.78 9.35 -3.13
N TYR A 345 33.62 9.90 -4.01
CA TYR A 345 35.05 9.59 -4.06
C TYR A 345 35.81 10.83 -4.52
N GLN A 346 37.07 10.92 -4.11
CA GLN A 346 37.99 11.95 -4.58
C GLN A 346 38.59 11.49 -5.91
N GLN A 347 38.51 12.34 -6.93
CA GLN A 347 39.13 12.09 -8.23
C GLN A 347 40.54 12.71 -8.24
N GLU A 348 41.51 11.94 -8.75
CA GLU A 348 42.86 12.47 -9.00
C GLU A 348 42.84 13.53 -10.09
N THR A 349 43.83 14.42 -10.08
CA THR A 349 43.93 15.39 -11.17
C THR A 349 44.35 14.68 -12.46
N TRP A 350 43.84 15.13 -13.60
CA TRP A 350 44.25 14.64 -14.93
C TRP A 350 45.78 14.62 -15.11
N GLN A 351 46.48 15.61 -14.54
CA GLN A 351 47.94 15.68 -14.62
C GLN A 351 48.62 14.54 -13.85
N THR A 352 48.11 14.19 -12.67
CA THR A 352 48.59 13.04 -11.88
C THR A 352 48.34 11.74 -12.64
N GLU A 353 47.14 11.56 -13.21
CA GLU A 353 46.78 10.37 -13.98
C GLU A 353 47.69 10.19 -15.21
N LEU A 354 47.88 11.26 -15.99
CA LEU A 354 48.73 11.25 -17.17
C LEU A 354 50.20 11.01 -16.83
N SER A 355 50.70 11.65 -15.76
CA SER A 355 52.08 11.48 -15.30
C SER A 355 52.33 10.05 -14.83
N THR A 356 51.36 9.46 -14.12
CA THR A 356 51.42 8.07 -13.65
C THR A 356 51.43 7.09 -14.84
N LEU A 357 50.57 7.32 -15.83
CA LEU A 357 50.52 6.51 -17.04
C LEU A 357 51.85 6.60 -17.84
N ALA A 358 52.35 7.82 -18.05
CA ALA A 358 53.61 8.05 -18.77
C ALA A 358 54.80 7.39 -18.06
N ALA A 359 54.89 7.54 -16.74
CA ALA A 359 55.91 6.87 -15.93
C ALA A 359 55.81 5.35 -16.04
N GLY A 360 54.59 4.80 -15.99
CA GLY A 360 54.33 3.37 -16.21
C GLY A 360 54.84 2.89 -17.57
N CYS A 361 54.49 3.59 -18.65
CA CYS A 361 54.94 3.25 -20.01
C CYS A 361 56.48 3.27 -20.14
N ILE A 362 57.13 4.28 -19.56
CA ILE A 362 58.60 4.40 -19.59
C ILE A 362 59.24 3.20 -18.87
N VAL A 363 58.79 2.87 -17.66
CA VAL A 363 59.33 1.74 -16.89
C VAL A 363 59.15 0.42 -17.64
N THR A 364 57.99 0.20 -18.26
CA THR A 364 57.75 -1.00 -19.09
C THR A 364 58.69 -1.07 -20.29
N LEU A 365 58.89 0.03 -21.03
CA LEU A 365 59.79 0.08 -22.18
C LEU A 365 61.25 -0.18 -21.76
N VAL A 366 61.71 0.48 -20.71
CA VAL A 366 63.07 0.30 -20.17
C VAL A 366 63.29 -1.15 -19.75
N THR A 367 62.32 -1.75 -19.06
CA THR A 367 62.39 -3.15 -18.63
C THR A 367 62.41 -4.10 -19.83
N ALA A 368 61.57 -3.88 -20.85
CA ALA A 368 61.54 -4.71 -22.05
C ALA A 368 62.87 -4.64 -22.84
N VAL A 369 63.47 -3.45 -22.91
CA VAL A 369 64.79 -3.26 -23.51
C VAL A 369 65.85 -3.97 -22.67
N ALA A 370 65.87 -3.77 -21.35
CA ALA A 370 66.83 -4.41 -20.45
C ALA A 370 66.77 -5.94 -20.51
N VAL A 371 65.57 -6.53 -20.55
CA VAL A 371 65.36 -7.97 -20.71
C VAL A 371 65.89 -8.45 -22.07
N ARG A 372 65.59 -7.74 -23.16
CA ARG A 372 66.13 -8.10 -24.49
C ARG A 372 67.66 -8.03 -24.54
N VAL A 373 68.25 -7.00 -23.94
CA VAL A 373 69.71 -6.83 -23.87
C VAL A 373 70.33 -7.94 -23.02
N SER A 374 69.80 -8.19 -21.82
CA SER A 374 70.29 -9.22 -20.91
C SER A 374 70.22 -10.61 -21.55
N ARG A 375 69.10 -10.93 -22.23
CA ARG A 375 68.95 -12.17 -22.99
C ARG A 375 70.00 -12.31 -24.08
N ARG A 376 70.24 -11.26 -24.87
CA ARG A 376 71.28 -11.26 -25.92
C ARG A 376 72.69 -11.43 -25.34
N VAL A 377 72.99 -10.82 -24.20
CA VAL A 377 74.28 -10.96 -23.52
C VAL A 377 74.46 -12.39 -23.00
N PHE A 378 73.43 -12.95 -22.36
CA PHE A 378 73.45 -14.32 -21.85
C PHE A 378 73.61 -15.35 -22.99
N GLU A 379 72.82 -15.23 -24.07
CA GLU A 379 72.94 -16.08 -25.26
C GLU A 379 74.33 -15.98 -25.92
N LYS A 380 74.95 -14.79 -25.95
CA LYS A 380 76.33 -14.62 -26.44
C LYS A 380 77.36 -15.29 -25.54
N HIS A 381 77.17 -15.24 -24.22
CA HIS A 381 78.09 -15.86 -23.26
C HIS A 381 77.97 -17.39 -23.28
N ALA A 382 76.74 -17.93 -23.31
CA ALA A 382 76.46 -19.36 -23.39
C ALA A 382 76.96 -20.00 -24.70
N LYS A 383 77.11 -19.25 -25.80
CA LYS A 383 77.73 -19.72 -27.05
C LYS A 383 79.26 -19.67 -27.08
N ARG A 384 79.90 -19.04 -26.08
CA ARG A 384 81.36 -18.91 -25.96
C ARG A 384 81.97 -19.92 -24.97
N GLN A 385 81.13 -20.58 -24.17
CA GLN A 385 81.45 -21.83 -23.50
C GLN A 385 81.13 -22.99 -24.44
#